data_AF-A0A0C2CC43-F1
#
_entry.id   AF-A0A0C2CC43-F1
#
_cell.length_a   1.000
_cell.length_b   1.000
_cell.length_c   1.000
_cell.angle_alpha   90.00
_cell.angle_beta   90.00
_cell.angle_gamma   90.00
#
_symmetry.space_group_name_H-M   'P 1'
#
loop_
_entity.id
_entity.type
_entity.pdbx_description
1 polymer ?
#
loop_
_entity_poly.entity_id
_entity_poly.type
_entity_poly.pdbx_seq_one_letter_code
_entity_poly.pdbx_strand_id
1 'polypeptide(L)' 'ADLIAHDDIPYGCPDSDDCYKPFKMADRFLTTQRTKNISTTDLIQRIVDNSENFRERNMKREQLG' A
#
# COMPACT_ATOMS: atom_id res chain seq x y z
N ALA A 1 14.40 20.84 5.07
CA ALA A 1 14.95 19.65 4.40
C ALA A 1 15.54 20.11 3.07
N ASP A 2 16.71 19.58 2.72
CA ASP A 2 17.38 19.95 1.46
C ASP A 2 16.70 19.28 0.26
N LEU A 3 16.20 18.04 0.43
CA LEU A 3 15.44 17.27 -0.56
C LEU A 3 14.29 16.50 0.11
N ILE A 4 13.23 16.22 -0.65
CA ILE A 4 12.15 15.30 -0.30
C ILE A 4 12.27 14.03 -1.14
N ALA A 5 12.18 12.85 -0.53
CA ALA A 5 12.26 11.58 -1.26
C ALA A 5 10.97 10.76 -1.14
N HIS A 6 10.33 10.46 -2.26
CA HIS A 6 9.11 9.63 -2.35
C HIS A 6 8.96 9.08 -3.78
N ASP A 7 8.06 8.11 -3.97
CA ASP A 7 7.71 7.68 -5.33
C ASP A 7 7.08 8.84 -6.14
N ASP A 8 7.17 8.76 -7.47
CA ASP A 8 6.79 9.86 -8.38
C ASP A 8 5.29 9.91 -8.69
N ILE A 9 4.48 9.04 -8.07
CA ILE A 9 3.04 9.02 -8.32
C ILE A 9 2.43 10.29 -7.69
N PRO A 10 1.60 11.07 -8.44
CA PRO A 10 0.91 12.22 -7.88
C PRO A 10 0.10 11.85 -6.64
N TYR A 11 0.34 12.55 -5.53
CA TYR A 11 -0.31 12.25 -4.27
C TYR A 11 -1.40 13.28 -3.98
N GLY A 12 -2.64 12.92 -4.31
CA GLY A 12 -3.79 13.80 -4.12
C GLY A 12 -3.99 14.21 -2.65
N CYS A 13 -4.28 15.48 -2.44
CA CYS A 13 -4.71 16.05 -1.16
C CYS A 13 -5.92 16.97 -1.36
N PRO A 14 -6.64 17.36 -0.29
CA PRO A 14 -7.90 18.11 -0.42
C PRO A 14 -7.82 19.37 -1.30
N ASP A 15 -6.67 20.04 -1.33
CA ASP A 15 -6.44 21.30 -2.04
C ASP A 15 -5.47 21.20 -3.24
N SER A 16 -4.98 20.00 -3.59
CA SER A 16 -4.05 19.79 -4.71
C SER A 16 -4.10 18.37 -5.27
N ASP A 17 -4.00 18.24 -6.59
CA ASP A 17 -3.86 16.94 -7.26
C ASP A 17 -2.53 16.22 -6.92
N ASP A 18 -1.52 16.98 -6.46
CA ASP A 18 -0.25 16.44 -5.97
C ASP A 18 0.30 17.34 -4.86
N CYS A 19 0.36 16.83 -3.64
CA CYS A 19 0.91 17.55 -2.50
C CYS A 19 2.43 17.79 -2.62
N TYR A 20 3.13 17.03 -3.48
CA TYR A 20 4.56 17.19 -3.74
C TYR A 20 4.89 18.15 -4.88
N LYS A 21 3.89 18.63 -5.64
CA LYS A 21 4.07 19.50 -6.81
C LYS A 21 4.99 20.71 -6.56
N PRO A 22 4.87 21.47 -5.45
CA PRO A 22 5.77 22.60 -5.20
C PRO A 22 7.24 22.20 -5.10
N PHE A 23 7.53 21.02 -4.53
CA PHE A 23 8.90 20.52 -4.36
C PHE A 23 9.47 19.95 -5.68
N LYS A 24 8.62 19.32 -6.50
CA LYS A 24 8.98 18.90 -7.86
C LYS A 24 9.35 20.11 -8.74
N MET A 25 8.55 21.17 -8.70
CA MET A 25 8.80 22.41 -9.47
C MET A 25 10.04 23.18 -9.00
N ALA A 26 10.43 23.02 -7.72
CA ALA A 26 11.60 23.65 -7.15
C ALA A 26 12.90 22.84 -7.34
N ASP A 27 12.86 21.71 -8.07
CA ASP A 27 13.97 20.77 -8.23
C ASP A 27 14.50 20.24 -6.87
N ARG A 28 13.57 19.96 -5.94
CA ARG A 28 13.85 19.49 -4.57
C ARG A 28 13.19 18.15 -4.24
N PHE A 29 12.82 17.39 -5.27
CA PHE A 29 12.14 16.11 -5.11
C PHE A 29 12.95 14.98 -5.74
N LEU A 30 13.43 14.07 -4.90
CA LEU A 30 14.17 12.87 -5.26
C LEU A 30 13.21 11.70 -5.43
N THR A 31 13.02 11.25 -6.67
CA THR A 31 12.11 10.14 -6.94
C THR A 31 12.71 8.81 -6.47
N THR A 32 11.89 8.01 -5.78
CA THR A 32 12.24 6.64 -5.40
C THR A 32 11.38 5.63 -6.15
N GLN A 33 11.79 4.37 -6.13
CA GLN A 33 11.08 3.28 -6.80
C GLN A 33 10.39 2.41 -5.76
N ARG A 34 9.12 2.11 -5.98
CA ARG A 34 8.37 1.16 -5.14
C ARG A 34 8.92 -0.24 -5.32
N THR A 35 9.02 -0.99 -4.23
CA THR A 35 9.31 -2.42 -4.29
C THR A 35 8.10 -3.17 -4.86
N LYS A 36 8.31 -3.94 -5.93
CA LYS A 36 7.24 -4.71 -6.56
C LYS A 36 6.73 -5.81 -5.61
N ASN A 37 5.44 -6.13 -5.73
CA ASN A 37 4.79 -7.29 -5.07
C ASN A 37 4.79 -7.27 -3.54
N ILE A 38 4.99 -6.10 -2.93
CA ILE A 38 4.83 -5.92 -1.49
C ILE A 38 4.17 -4.57 -1.19
N SER A 39 3.09 -4.62 -0.42
CA SER A 39 2.37 -3.47 0.08
C SER A 39 1.60 -3.84 1.35
N THR A 40 1.19 -2.85 2.13
CA THR A 40 0.33 -3.07 3.30
C THR A 40 -0.98 -3.76 2.89
N THR A 41 -1.59 -3.35 1.79
CA THR A 41 -2.82 -3.97 1.24
C THR A 41 -2.60 -5.45 0.93
N ASP A 42 -1.49 -5.80 0.26
CA ASP A 42 -1.19 -7.20 -0.06
C ASP A 42 -1.01 -8.04 1.21
N LEU A 43 -0.36 -7.49 2.24
CA LEU A 43 -0.17 -8.19 3.51
C LEU A 43 -1.49 -8.39 4.26
N ILE A 44 -2.34 -7.37 4.31
CA ILE A 44 -3.67 -7.47 4.91
C ILE A 44 -4.50 -8.54 4.19
N GLN A 45 -4.52 -8.52 2.85
CA GLN A 45 -5.27 -9.49 2.07
C GLN A 45 -4.82 -10.92 2.36
N ARG A 46 -3.50 -11.18 2.43
CA ARG A 46 -2.97 -12.50 2.79
C ARG A 46 -3.44 -12.97 4.17
N ILE A 47 -3.51 -12.07 5.15
CA ILE A 47 -3.98 -12.40 6.50
C ILE A 47 -5.48 -12.76 6.47
N VAL A 48 -6.29 -11.93 5.78
CA VAL A 48 -7.73 -12.15 5.63
C VAL A 48 -8.00 -13.48 4.93
N ASP A 49 -7.35 -13.74 3.80
CA ASP A 49 -7.52 -14.99 3.03
C ASP A 49 -7.15 -16.21 3.86
N ASN A 50 -6.04 -16.13 4.62
CA ASN A 50 -5.63 -17.22 5.51
C ASN A 50 -6.63 -17.46 6.65
N SER A 51 -7.21 -16.40 7.19
CA SER A 51 -8.25 -16.47 8.23
C SER A 51 -9.51 -17.16 7.69
N GLU A 52 -10.00 -16.74 6.52
CA GLU A 52 -11.19 -17.36 5.90
C GLU A 52 -10.94 -18.83 5.55
N ASN A 53 -9.80 -19.14 4.95
CA ASN A 53 -9.41 -20.52 4.65
C ASN A 53 -9.29 -21.39 5.91
N PHE A 54 -8.83 -20.83 7.03
CA PHE A 54 -8.80 -21.54 8.31
C PHE A 54 -10.22 -21.81 8.83
N ARG A 55 -11.09 -20.79 8.81
CA ARG A 55 -12.49 -20.90 9.23
C ARG A 55 -13.25 -21.95 8.43
N GLU A 56 -13.13 -21.93 7.10
CA GLU A 56 -13.76 -22.90 6.22
C GLU A 56 -13.32 -24.34 6.48
N ARG A 57 -12.01 -24.55 6.69
CA ARG A 57 -11.48 -25.88 7.00
C ARG A 57 -12.02 -26.42 8.32
N ASN A 58 -12.19 -25.57 9.32
CA ASN A 58 -12.70 -26.00 10.63
C ASN A 58 -14.21 -26.27 10.58
N MET A 59 -15.00 -25.42 9.92
CA MET A 59 -16.43 -25.69 9.73
C MET A 59 -16.68 -27.03 9.02
N LYS A 60 -15.88 -27.36 8.01
CA LYS A 60 -15.97 -28.67 7.32
C LYS A 60 -15.64 -29.84 8.25
N ARG A 61 -14.71 -29.67 9.20
CA ARG A 61 -14.37 -30.72 10.19
C ARG A 61 -15.51 -30.92 11.19
N GLU A 62 -16.14 -29.84 11.64
CA GLU A 62 -17.30 -29.90 12.54
C GLU A 62 -18.53 -30.55 11.87
N GLN A 63 -18.73 -30.36 10.57
CA GLN A 63 -19.86 -30.96 9.83
C GLN A 63 -19.67 -32.45 9.50
N LEU A 64 -18.42 -32.94 9.53
CA LEU A 64 -18.08 -34.34 9.21
C LEU A 64 -17.90 -35.23 10.44
N GLY A 65 -17.87 -34.65 11.65
CA GLY A 65 -17.81 -35.36 12.92
C GLY A 65 -19.16 -35.42 13.60
#